data_AF-T1HF84-F1
#
_entry.id   AF-T1HF84-F1
#
_cell.length_a   1.000
_cell.length_b   1.000
_cell.length_c   1.000
_cell.angle_alpha   90.00
_cell.angle_beta   90.00
_cell.angle_gamma   90.00
#
_symmetry.space_group_name_H-M   'P 1'
#
loop_
_entity.id
_entity.type
_entity.pdbx_description
1 polymer ?
#
loop_
_entity_poly.entity_id
_entity_poly.type
_entity_poly.pdbx_seq_one_letter_code
_entity_poly.pdbx_strand_id
1 'polypeptide(L)'
;MAVLNENKSYLLQTLNVEELKLLYTDDASAPENIKQETSPYFPYLKLEPASPGLIVKLINPQPNCPYFKKDVIIKEGFCVSDLKNHLNIQNRSTVTFWRWEDPLLGSRVVPNLNTVTAGKVKLENSSLFRVNIDNKVIQVEENGKIYNIGDSISYIVEP
;
A
#
# COMPACT_ATOMS: atom_id res chain seq x y z
N MET A 1 24.68 9.44 -13.56
CA MET A 1 23.74 9.33 -12.43
C MET A 1 22.77 10.51 -12.33
N ALA A 2 23.24 11.77 -12.38
CA ALA A 2 22.37 12.96 -12.27
C ALA A 2 21.15 12.91 -13.21
N VAL A 3 21.37 12.66 -14.50
CA VAL A 3 20.31 12.56 -15.51
C VAL A 3 19.25 11.48 -15.18
N LEU A 4 19.66 10.32 -14.65
CA LEU A 4 18.73 9.26 -14.28
C LEU A 4 17.90 9.61 -13.05
N ASN A 5 18.50 10.32 -12.08
CA ASN A 5 17.79 10.80 -10.90
C ASN A 5 16.76 11.88 -11.25
N GLU A 6 17.09 12.81 -12.14
CA GLU A 6 16.16 13.85 -12.60
C GLU A 6 14.93 13.26 -13.30
N ASN A 7 15.11 12.16 -14.04
CA ASN A 7 14.04 11.51 -14.81
C ASN A 7 13.41 10.31 -14.09
N LYS A 8 13.68 10.13 -12.79
CA LYS A 8 13.24 8.95 -12.03
C LYS A 8 11.71 8.77 -11.99
N SER A 9 10.96 9.86 -11.85
CA SER A 9 9.49 9.83 -11.82
C SER A 9 8.89 9.36 -13.15
N TYR A 10 9.44 9.84 -14.27
CA TYR A 10 9.04 9.40 -15.60
C TYR A 10 9.32 7.91 -15.80
N LEU A 11 10.52 7.45 -15.45
CA LEU A 11 10.90 6.03 -15.58
C LEU A 11 9.99 5.11 -14.76
N LEU A 12 9.68 5.47 -13.52
CA LEU A 12 8.74 4.73 -12.65
C LEU A 12 7.37 4.57 -13.33
N GLN A 13 6.82 5.66 -13.85
CA GLN A 13 5.49 5.68 -14.48
C GLN A 13 5.48 4.92 -15.82
N THR A 14 6.47 5.13 -16.68
CA THR A 14 6.53 4.52 -18.01
C THR A 14 6.83 3.02 -17.95
N LEU A 15 7.71 2.59 -17.05
CA LEU A 15 8.02 1.17 -16.86
C LEU A 15 6.97 0.45 -16.00
N ASN A 16 6.04 1.19 -15.38
CA ASN A 16 5.05 0.69 -14.44
C ASN A 16 5.67 -0.17 -13.34
N VAL A 17 6.78 0.31 -12.77
CA VAL A 17 7.49 -0.33 -11.67
C VAL A 17 7.29 0.45 -10.38
N GLU A 18 7.25 -0.26 -9.27
CA GLU A 18 6.89 0.32 -7.97
C GLU A 18 8.04 1.10 -7.34
N GLU A 19 9.26 0.61 -7.51
CA GLU A 19 10.47 1.21 -6.98
C GLU A 19 11.58 1.16 -8.06
N LEU A 20 12.38 2.22 -8.11
CA LEU A 20 13.54 2.31 -8.98
C LEU A 20 14.77 2.63 -8.13
N LYS A 21 15.65 1.65 -7.99
CA LYS A 21 16.94 1.78 -7.28
C LYS A 21 18.03 2.04 -8.30
N LEU A 22 18.74 3.15 -8.13
CA LEU A 22 19.90 3.50 -8.93
C LEU A 22 21.14 3.27 -8.06
N LEU A 23 21.95 2.28 -8.45
CA LEU A 23 23.17 1.90 -7.75
C LEU A 23 24.39 2.28 -8.58
N TYR A 24 25.49 2.60 -7.90
CA TYR A 24 26.79 2.71 -8.55
C TYR A 24 27.49 1.35 -8.58
N THR A 25 28.45 1.18 -9.49
CA THR A 25 29.21 -0.08 -9.63
C THR A 25 30.14 -0.35 -8.46
N ASP A 26 30.47 0.65 -7.65
CA ASP A 26 31.24 0.53 -6.42
C ASP A 26 30.40 0.17 -5.19
N ASP A 27 29.06 0.17 -5.30
CA ASP A 27 28.17 -0.19 -4.20
C ASP A 27 28.34 -1.66 -3.78
N ALA A 28 28.34 -1.92 -2.47
CA ALA A 28 28.47 -3.26 -1.90
C ALA A 28 27.26 -4.16 -2.22
N SER A 29 26.10 -3.55 -2.49
CA SER A 29 24.86 -4.25 -2.83
C SER A 29 24.78 -4.69 -4.30
N ALA A 30 25.70 -4.23 -5.16
CA ALA A 30 25.72 -4.59 -6.57
C ALA A 30 26.37 -5.99 -6.79
N PRO A 31 25.71 -6.93 -7.48
CA PRO A 31 26.26 -8.24 -7.82
C PRO A 31 27.55 -8.16 -8.66
N GLU A 32 28.53 -9.04 -8.41
CA GLU A 32 29.82 -9.03 -9.12
C GLU A 32 29.70 -9.22 -10.63
N ASN A 33 28.76 -10.06 -11.09
CA ASN A 33 28.49 -10.24 -12.51
C ASN A 33 28.04 -8.94 -13.19
N ILE A 34 27.20 -8.15 -12.51
CA ILE A 34 26.71 -6.87 -13.01
C ILE A 34 27.85 -5.84 -13.05
N LYS A 35 28.77 -5.86 -12.08
CA LYS A 35 29.93 -4.96 -12.06
C LYS A 35 30.86 -5.17 -13.25
N GLN A 36 31.05 -6.42 -13.67
CA GLN A 36 31.93 -6.77 -14.79
C GLN A 36 31.32 -6.43 -16.16
N GLU A 37 30.00 -6.55 -16.31
CA GLU A 37 29.30 -6.29 -17.57
C GLU A 37 28.92 -4.82 -17.77
N THR A 38 28.90 -4.01 -16.70
CA THR A 38 28.50 -2.60 -16.78
C THR A 38 29.62 -1.75 -17.35
N SER A 39 29.28 -0.92 -18.35
CA SER A 39 30.21 0.06 -18.94
C SER A 39 29.63 1.47 -18.91
N PRO A 40 30.46 2.52 -18.91
CA PRO A 40 29.98 3.90 -19.00
C PRO A 40 29.05 4.08 -20.21
N TYR A 41 27.99 4.86 -20.03
CA TYR A 41 26.92 5.09 -21.02
C TYR A 41 26.00 3.89 -21.32
N PHE A 42 26.33 2.68 -20.86
CA PHE A 42 25.49 1.48 -20.99
C PHE A 42 25.16 0.91 -19.61
N PRO A 43 24.21 1.53 -18.87
CA PRO A 43 23.82 1.04 -17.55
C PRO A 43 23.13 -0.32 -17.65
N TYR A 44 23.39 -1.18 -16.68
CA TYR A 44 22.68 -2.46 -16.56
C TYR A 44 21.33 -2.27 -15.85
N LEU A 45 20.28 -2.88 -16.41
CA LEU A 45 18.94 -2.88 -15.81
C LEU A 45 18.56 -4.30 -15.39
N LYS A 46 18.22 -4.46 -14.11
CA LYS A 46 17.66 -5.70 -13.56
C LYS A 46 16.25 -5.44 -13.06
N LEU A 47 15.28 -6.22 -13.54
CA LEU A 47 13.92 -6.24 -13.00
C LEU A 47 13.82 -7.31 -11.93
N GLU A 48 13.41 -6.91 -10.74
CA GLU A 48 13.16 -7.82 -9.63
C GLU A 48 11.65 -8.01 -9.46
N PRO A 49 11.19 -9.20 -9.04
CA PRO A 49 9.79 -9.41 -8.73
C PRO A 49 9.36 -8.45 -7.62
N ALA A 50 8.12 -7.98 -7.69
CA ALA A 50 7.56 -7.09 -6.68
C ALA A 50 7.66 -7.73 -5.29
N SER A 51 7.91 -6.90 -4.28
CA SER A 51 7.97 -7.36 -2.90
C SER A 51 6.67 -8.09 -2.54
N PRO A 52 6.75 -9.27 -1.90
CA PRO A 52 5.58 -10.07 -1.58
C PRO A 52 4.64 -9.28 -0.65
N GLY A 53 3.34 -9.40 -0.91
CA GLY A 53 2.30 -8.70 -0.18
C GLY A 53 1.03 -9.52 -0.08
N LEU A 54 0.09 -9.04 0.74
CA LEU A 54 -1.19 -9.68 0.96
C LEU A 54 -2.32 -8.78 0.44
N ILE A 55 -3.36 -9.41 -0.12
CA ILE A 55 -4.51 -8.68 -0.68
C ILE A 55 -5.47 -8.29 0.44
N VAL A 56 -5.87 -7.02 0.48
CA VAL A 56 -6.91 -6.48 1.35
C VAL A 56 -8.02 -5.86 0.52
N LYS A 57 -9.26 -6.10 0.96
CA LYS A 57 -10.45 -5.51 0.34
C LYS A 57 -10.73 -4.15 0.96
N LEU A 58 -10.58 -3.09 0.18
CA LEU A 58 -11.11 -1.78 0.54
C LEU A 58 -12.59 -1.75 0.20
N ILE A 59 -13.45 -1.52 1.19
CA ILE A 59 -14.91 -1.54 1.04
C ILE A 59 -15.47 -0.18 1.45
N ASN A 60 -16.32 0.41 0.61
CA ASN A 60 -17.10 1.58 0.95
C ASN A 60 -18.54 1.15 1.30
N PRO A 61 -18.91 1.24 2.58
CA PRO A 61 -20.27 0.96 3.03
C PRO A 61 -21.29 2.11 2.83
N GLN A 62 -20.91 3.28 2.30
CA GLN A 62 -21.82 4.42 2.16
C GLN A 62 -22.92 4.17 1.10
N PRO A 63 -24.20 4.44 1.41
CA PRO A 63 -25.27 4.38 0.42
C PRO A 63 -25.11 5.51 -0.61
N ASN A 64 -25.57 5.27 -1.84
CA ASN A 64 -25.56 6.23 -2.95
C ASN A 64 -24.16 6.77 -3.33
N CYS A 65 -23.09 6.05 -2.99
CA CYS A 65 -21.73 6.37 -3.37
C CYS A 65 -21.26 5.45 -4.51
N PRO A 66 -20.70 5.96 -5.62
CA PRO A 66 -20.28 5.13 -6.76
C PRO A 66 -18.97 4.35 -6.49
N TYR A 67 -18.29 4.64 -5.38
CA TYR A 67 -17.10 3.91 -4.96
C TYR A 67 -17.57 2.73 -4.09
N PHE A 68 -17.38 1.47 -4.53
CA PHE A 68 -17.91 0.29 -3.83
C PHE A 68 -16.82 -0.54 -3.16
N LYS A 69 -15.97 -1.20 -3.95
CA LYS A 69 -14.91 -2.06 -3.43
C LYS A 69 -13.69 -2.03 -4.34
N LYS A 70 -12.51 -2.21 -3.76
CA LYS A 70 -11.26 -2.34 -4.51
C LYS A 70 -10.29 -3.23 -3.75
N ASP A 71 -9.68 -4.17 -4.46
CA ASP A 71 -8.65 -5.03 -3.90
C ASP A 71 -7.30 -4.34 -4.05
N VAL A 72 -6.53 -4.29 -2.96
CA VAL A 72 -5.21 -3.64 -2.89
C VAL A 72 -4.22 -4.61 -2.27
N ILE A 73 -3.02 -4.65 -2.82
CA ILE A 73 -1.91 -5.45 -2.27
C ILE A 73 -1.18 -4.60 -1.24
N ILE A 74 -1.23 -5.01 0.03
CA ILE A 74 -0.53 -4.37 1.15
C ILE A 74 0.79 -5.09 1.38
N LYS A 75 1.84 -4.31 1.63
CA LYS A 75 3.22 -4.77 1.88
C LYS A 75 3.71 -4.31 3.24
N GLU A 76 4.81 -4.91 3.68
CA GLU A 76 5.50 -4.50 4.90
C GLU A 76 5.93 -3.03 4.83
N GLY A 77 5.63 -2.26 5.88
CA GLY A 77 6.00 -0.84 5.98
C GLY A 77 5.14 0.10 5.14
N PHE A 78 4.09 -0.39 4.49
CA PHE A 78 3.17 0.45 3.73
C PHE A 78 2.38 1.39 4.67
N CYS A 79 2.16 2.64 4.28
CA CYS A 79 1.46 3.61 5.12
C CYS A 79 -0.04 3.63 4.82
N VAL A 80 -0.89 3.90 5.83
CA VAL A 80 -2.34 4.06 5.64
C VAL A 80 -2.65 5.21 4.69
N SER A 81 -1.87 6.30 4.69
CA SER A 81 -2.01 7.40 3.73
C SER A 81 -1.90 6.96 2.28
N ASP A 82 -1.07 5.95 2.00
CA ASP A 82 -0.75 5.52 0.64
C ASP A 82 -1.90 4.74 0.00
N LEU A 83 -2.81 4.18 0.80
CA LEU A 83 -4.05 3.56 0.32
C LEU A 83 -4.89 4.52 -0.53
N LYS A 84 -4.80 5.84 -0.28
CA LYS A 84 -5.49 6.86 -1.06
C LYS A 84 -5.04 6.87 -2.52
N ASN A 85 -3.78 6.55 -2.80
CA ASN A 85 -3.24 6.52 -4.15
C ASN A 85 -3.81 5.36 -4.97
N HIS A 86 -4.24 4.29 -4.28
CA HIS A 86 -4.93 3.18 -4.91
C HIS A 86 -6.40 3.50 -5.20
N LEU A 87 -6.97 4.60 -4.69
CA LEU A 87 -8.35 4.98 -4.96
C LEU A 87 -8.42 6.02 -6.10
N ASN A 88 -9.25 5.73 -7.11
CA ASN A 88 -9.51 6.65 -8.23
C ASN A 88 -10.59 7.67 -7.85
N ILE A 89 -10.35 8.41 -6.75
CA ILE A 89 -11.27 9.42 -6.20
C ILE A 89 -10.67 10.81 -6.46
N GLN A 90 -11.51 11.76 -6.88
CA GLN A 90 -11.09 13.14 -7.17
C GLN A 90 -10.53 13.84 -5.93
N ASN A 91 -11.25 13.79 -4.81
CA ASN A 91 -10.83 14.38 -3.55
C ASN A 91 -10.29 13.32 -2.60
N ARG A 92 -9.02 12.95 -2.75
CA ARG A 92 -8.37 11.93 -1.90
C ARG A 92 -8.20 12.36 -0.45
N SER A 93 -8.14 13.66 -0.19
CA SER A 93 -7.89 14.23 1.13
C SER A 93 -9.01 13.92 2.13
N THR A 94 -10.26 13.83 1.65
CA THR A 94 -11.45 13.58 2.47
C THR A 94 -11.67 12.10 2.80
N VAL A 95 -10.83 11.20 2.29
CA VAL A 95 -10.97 9.77 2.54
C VAL A 95 -10.42 9.42 3.93
N THR A 96 -11.25 8.72 4.71
CA THR A 96 -10.88 8.14 6.00
C THR A 96 -10.96 6.62 5.96
N PHE A 97 -10.03 5.95 6.63
CA PHE A 97 -9.95 4.49 6.69
C PHE A 97 -10.30 3.98 8.08
N TRP A 98 -10.95 2.83 8.12
CA TRP A 98 -11.52 2.26 9.32
C TRP A 98 -11.31 0.75 9.32
N ARG A 99 -10.79 0.21 10.42
CA ARG A 99 -10.71 -1.22 10.68
C ARG A 99 -11.87 -1.67 11.54
N TRP A 100 -12.20 -2.96 11.51
CA TRP A 100 -13.12 -3.52 12.49
C TRP A 100 -12.48 -3.53 13.89
N GLU A 101 -13.29 -3.31 14.92
CA GLU A 101 -12.86 -3.53 16.30
C GLU A 101 -12.52 -5.00 16.53
N ASP A 102 -13.39 -5.90 16.05
CA ASP A 102 -13.17 -7.34 15.96
C ASP A 102 -13.00 -7.76 14.48
N PRO A 103 -11.80 -8.18 14.05
CA PRO A 103 -11.52 -8.55 12.67
C PRO A 103 -12.17 -9.88 12.23
N LEU A 104 -12.59 -10.75 13.16
CA LEU A 104 -13.21 -12.05 12.83
C LEU A 104 -14.73 -11.96 12.74
N LEU A 105 -15.35 -11.21 13.66
CA LEU A 105 -16.81 -11.06 13.73
C LEU A 105 -17.32 -9.85 12.95
N GLY A 106 -16.53 -8.79 12.83
CA GLY A 106 -16.97 -7.51 12.27
C GLY A 106 -17.51 -7.58 10.85
N SER A 107 -16.81 -8.27 9.94
CA SER A 107 -17.22 -8.39 8.53
C SER A 107 -18.51 -9.19 8.31
N ARG A 108 -18.99 -9.90 9.33
CA ARG A 108 -20.22 -10.73 9.29
C ARG A 108 -21.45 -10.02 9.83
N VAL A 109 -21.29 -8.81 10.38
CA VAL A 109 -22.39 -8.01 10.90
C VAL A 109 -23.06 -7.24 9.75
N VAL A 110 -24.39 -7.25 9.70
CA VAL A 110 -25.15 -6.47 8.73
C VAL A 110 -24.88 -4.98 8.96
N PRO A 111 -24.34 -4.24 7.96
CA PRO A 111 -24.04 -2.83 8.11
C PRO A 111 -25.33 -2.04 8.37
N ASN A 112 -25.33 -1.21 9.41
CA ASN A 112 -26.40 -0.26 9.64
C ASN A 112 -26.23 0.93 8.67
N LEU A 113 -27.22 1.16 7.81
CA LEU A 113 -27.18 2.23 6.82
C LEU A 113 -27.14 3.64 7.47
N ASN A 114 -27.66 3.77 8.69
CA ASN A 114 -27.67 5.04 9.42
C ASN A 114 -26.35 5.31 10.15
N THR A 115 -25.59 4.26 10.50
CA THR A 115 -24.33 4.35 11.26
C THR A 115 -23.25 3.49 10.61
N VAL A 116 -22.72 4.00 9.51
CA VAL A 116 -21.71 3.37 8.66
C VAL A 116 -20.39 3.00 9.39
N THR A 117 -20.10 3.70 10.48
CA THR A 117 -18.90 3.56 11.32
C THR A 117 -19.10 2.66 12.55
N ALA A 118 -20.29 2.07 12.76
CA ALA A 118 -20.56 1.24 13.93
C ALA A 118 -19.65 0.00 13.97
N GLY A 119 -19.05 -0.27 15.14
CA GLY A 119 -18.13 -1.41 15.36
C GLY A 119 -16.76 -1.26 14.67
N LYS A 120 -16.40 -0.04 14.24
CA LYS A 120 -15.15 0.24 13.53
C LYS A 120 -14.33 1.28 14.27
N VAL A 121 -13.02 1.15 14.15
CA VAL A 121 -12.03 2.06 14.70
C VAL A 121 -11.33 2.76 13.53
N LYS A 122 -11.26 4.09 13.60
CA LYS A 122 -10.56 4.91 12.60
C LYS A 122 -9.06 4.59 12.65
N LEU A 123 -8.45 4.44 11.49
CA LEU A 123 -7.00 4.29 11.34
C LEU A 123 -6.36 5.67 11.22
N GLU A 124 -5.29 5.92 11.98
CA GLU A 124 -4.44 7.08 11.76
C GLU A 124 -3.68 6.97 10.43
N ASN A 125 -3.62 8.08 9.67
CA ASN A 125 -2.95 8.12 8.37
C ASN A 125 -1.45 7.82 8.45
N SER A 126 -0.82 8.05 9.61
CA SER A 126 0.59 7.79 9.89
C SER A 126 0.88 6.34 10.29
N SER A 127 -0.14 5.50 10.44
CA SER A 127 0.05 4.11 10.85
C SER A 127 0.68 3.28 9.74
N LEU A 128 1.51 2.31 10.14
CA LEU A 128 2.23 1.44 9.23
C LEU A 128 1.66 0.03 9.24
N PHE A 129 1.56 -0.58 8.06
CA PHE A 129 1.16 -1.97 7.92
C PHE A 129 2.34 -2.92 8.20
N ARG A 130 2.07 -3.94 9.01
CA ARG A 130 2.94 -5.09 9.27
C ARG A 130 2.32 -6.32 8.61
N VAL A 131 3.04 -6.95 7.69
CA VAL A 131 2.53 -8.01 6.82
C VAL A 131 3.35 -9.27 7.06
N ASN A 132 2.71 -10.28 7.64
CA ASN A 132 3.30 -11.60 7.77
C ASN A 132 2.77 -12.51 6.65
N ILE A 133 3.61 -12.76 5.65
CA ILE A 133 3.24 -13.53 4.45
C ILE A 133 3.01 -15.00 4.78
N ASP A 134 3.83 -15.59 5.66
CA ASP A 134 3.76 -17.01 6.03
C ASP A 134 2.42 -17.34 6.71
N ASN A 135 2.01 -16.48 7.64
CA ASN A 135 0.76 -16.64 8.39
C ASN A 135 -0.46 -16.00 7.70
N LYS A 136 -0.24 -15.28 6.59
CA LYS A 136 -1.28 -14.48 5.89
C LYS A 136 -2.00 -13.50 6.82
N VAL A 137 -1.26 -12.85 7.71
CA VAL A 137 -1.79 -11.89 8.69
C VAL A 137 -1.33 -10.48 8.35
N ILE A 138 -2.28 -9.53 8.43
CA ILE A 138 -2.03 -8.11 8.21
C ILE A 138 -2.39 -7.36 9.48
N GLN A 139 -1.42 -6.64 10.01
CA GLN A 139 -1.56 -5.85 11.20
C GLN A 139 -1.23 -4.39 10.90
N VAL A 140 -1.70 -3.50 11.75
CA VAL A 140 -1.35 -2.08 11.72
C VAL A 140 -0.70 -1.72 13.03
N GLU A 141 0.42 -1.01 12.93
CA GLU A 141 1.13 -0.44 14.06
C GLU A 141 0.71 1.03 14.20
N GLU A 142 0.08 1.34 15.33
CA GLU A 142 -0.44 2.67 15.67
C GLU A 142 -0.02 3.00 17.10
N ASN A 143 0.79 4.05 17.25
CA ASN A 143 1.29 4.53 18.56
C ASN A 143 1.93 3.41 19.42
N GLY A 144 2.70 2.51 18.78
CA GLY A 144 3.38 1.38 19.43
C GLY A 144 2.49 0.20 19.80
N LYS A 145 1.20 0.23 19.44
CA LYS A 145 0.28 -0.91 19.56
C LYS A 145 0.05 -1.55 18.20
N ILE A 146 -0.09 -2.87 18.21
CA ILE A 146 -0.30 -3.66 17.00
C ILE A 146 -1.74 -4.18 17.02
N TYR A 147 -2.49 -3.89 15.96
CA TYR A 147 -3.87 -4.34 15.79
C TYR A 147 -4.00 -5.20 14.53
N ASN A 148 -4.73 -6.30 14.63
CA ASN A 148 -5.05 -7.12 13.46
C ASN A 148 -6.20 -6.47 12.66
N ILE A 149 -6.05 -6.40 11.34
CA ILE A 149 -7.04 -5.79 10.45
C ILE A 149 -8.00 -6.83 9.85
N GLY A 150 -7.55 -8.08 9.71
CA GLY A 150 -8.29 -9.11 8.99
C GLY A 150 -8.15 -8.96 7.48
N ASP A 151 -9.24 -9.18 6.73
CA ASP A 151 -9.25 -9.27 5.27
C ASP A 151 -9.76 -8.00 4.55
N SER A 152 -10.30 -7.05 5.32
CA SER A 152 -11.01 -5.90 4.77
C SER A 152 -10.83 -4.63 5.61
N ILE A 153 -10.76 -3.50 4.92
CA ILE A 153 -10.73 -2.15 5.50
C ILE A 153 -11.91 -1.38 4.93
N SER A 154 -12.67 -0.72 5.80
CA SER A 154 -13.71 0.20 5.35
C SER A 154 -13.09 1.56 5.03
N TYR A 155 -13.45 2.16 3.90
CA TYR A 155 -13.12 3.54 3.60
C TYR A 155 -14.39 4.37 3.44
N ILE A 156 -14.36 5.61 3.89
CA ILE A 156 -15.47 6.55 3.84
C ILE A 156 -14.98 7.80 3.12
N VAL A 157 -15.76 8.23 2.14
CA VAL A 157 -15.52 9.46 1.38
C VAL A 157 -16.46 10.52 1.93
N GLU A 158 -15.92 11.58 2.54
CA GLU A 158 -16.76 12.73 2.87
C GLU A 158 -17.15 13.47 1.57
N PRO A 159 -18.43 13.84 1.43
CA PRO A 159 -18.94 14.55 0.26
C PRO A 159 -18.38 15.98 0.13
#